data_AF-A0A840SVA2-F1
#
_entry.id   AF-A0A840SVA2-F1
#
_cell.length_a   1.000
_cell.length_b   1.000
_cell.length_c   1.000
_cell.angle_alpha   90.00
_cell.angle_beta   90.00
_cell.angle_gamma   90.00
#
_symmetry.space_group_name_H-M   'P 1'
#
loop_
_entity.id
_entity.type
_entity.pdbx_description
1 polymer ?
#
loop_
_entity_poly.entity_id
_entity_poly.type
_entity_poly.pdbx_seq_one_letter_code
_entity_poly.pdbx_strand_id
1 'polypeptide(L)'
;MDGSIEGGAPARAAGAVPAMPRGCPHCCGVRLQRWGVTGRGLARLRCGGCRRTFSPATGTLAAGLRRRAAFEAVIRDMFGAGPSSCRRLARRLGVHHMTVWRWRIRVLARCLRRPMPVEGGIVFTRESRKASREWVRHARWPGICPAPPRPRWYTLARGEVPPGGWAAWRVALRLGGPSGAPGLQARFERFLAPFRGPATRYLAGYVAWLGVREVLRLHGSD
;
A
#
# COMPACT_ATOMS: atom_id res chain seq x y z
N MET A 1 -25.91 50.11 -14.36
CA MET A 1 -24.59 49.45 -14.51
C MET A 1 -24.56 48.32 -13.52
N ASP A 2 -25.28 47.22 -13.81
CA ASP A 2 -25.42 46.09 -12.91
C ASP A 2 -24.58 44.93 -13.45
N GLY A 3 -23.36 44.82 -12.94
CA GLY A 3 -22.42 43.74 -13.27
C GLY A 3 -22.58 42.57 -12.31
N SER A 4 -23.52 41.68 -12.58
CA SER A 4 -23.65 40.39 -11.88
C SER A 4 -22.48 39.48 -12.24
N ILE A 5 -21.56 39.29 -11.29
CA ILE A 5 -20.53 38.25 -11.36
C ILE A 5 -21.19 36.92 -11.01
N GLU A 6 -21.56 36.14 -12.03
CA GLU A 6 -22.01 34.77 -11.83
C GLU A 6 -20.84 33.91 -11.37
N GLY A 7 -20.81 33.64 -10.06
CA GLY A 7 -19.93 32.65 -9.44
C GLY A 7 -20.31 31.24 -9.87
N GLY A 8 -19.75 30.78 -10.99
CA GLY A 8 -19.82 29.39 -11.44
C GLY A 8 -19.25 28.46 -10.38
N ALA A 9 -20.10 27.65 -9.76
CA ALA A 9 -19.68 26.59 -8.85
C ALA A 9 -18.74 25.61 -9.59
N PRO A 10 -17.60 25.22 -9.02
CA PRO A 10 -16.68 24.33 -9.73
C PRO A 10 -17.35 22.99 -9.99
N ALA A 11 -17.42 22.63 -11.27
CA ALA A 11 -17.89 21.34 -11.75
C ALA A 11 -17.18 20.23 -10.96
N ARG A 12 -17.95 19.46 -10.19
CA ARG A 12 -17.46 18.28 -9.50
C ARG A 12 -16.98 17.28 -10.55
N ALA A 13 -15.67 17.09 -10.65
CA ALA A 13 -15.09 16.05 -11.49
C ALA A 13 -15.82 14.71 -11.24
N ALA A 14 -16.49 14.22 -12.29
CA ALA A 14 -17.26 12.99 -12.27
C ALA A 14 -16.32 11.79 -12.16
N GLY A 15 -15.83 11.52 -10.94
CA GLY A 15 -15.08 10.31 -10.67
C GLY A 15 -15.99 9.10 -10.87
N ALA A 16 -15.62 8.19 -11.77
CA ALA A 16 -16.35 6.97 -12.14
C ALA A 16 -17.20 6.39 -10.98
N VAL A 17 -18.51 6.27 -11.21
CA VAL A 17 -19.43 5.65 -10.25
C VAL A 17 -19.10 4.16 -10.20
N PRO A 18 -18.72 3.61 -9.03
CA PRO A 18 -18.39 2.20 -8.92
C PRO A 18 -19.62 1.34 -9.24
N ALA A 19 -19.44 0.35 -10.14
CA ALA A 19 -20.47 -0.57 -10.56
C ALA A 19 -21.10 -1.32 -9.38
N MET A 20 -22.37 -1.71 -9.52
CA MET A 20 -23.09 -2.43 -8.47
C MET A 20 -22.42 -3.81 -8.23
N PRO A 21 -22.05 -4.15 -6.99
CA PRO A 21 -21.38 -5.41 -6.68
C PRO A 21 -22.33 -6.60 -6.85
N ARG A 22 -21.84 -7.68 -7.47
CA ARG A 22 -22.59 -8.93 -7.73
C ARG A 22 -22.75 -9.83 -6.51
N GLY A 23 -22.06 -9.53 -5.40
CA GLY A 23 -22.10 -10.32 -4.18
C GLY A 23 -21.45 -9.60 -3.00
N CYS A 24 -21.66 -10.14 -1.80
CA CYS A 24 -21.13 -9.56 -0.57
C CYS A 24 -19.59 -9.70 -0.52
N PRO A 25 -18.84 -8.62 -0.28
CA PRO A 25 -17.37 -8.67 -0.18
C PRO A 25 -16.86 -9.39 1.08
N HIS A 26 -17.75 -9.86 1.97
CA HIS A 26 -17.40 -10.51 3.23
C HIS A 26 -17.70 -12.01 3.25
N CYS A 27 -18.79 -12.44 2.62
CA CYS A 27 -19.25 -13.83 2.66
C CYS A 27 -19.68 -14.36 1.29
N CYS A 28 -19.42 -13.61 0.21
CA CYS A 28 -19.77 -13.94 -1.17
C CYS A 28 -21.27 -14.14 -1.47
N GLY A 29 -22.17 -13.96 -0.50
CA GLY A 29 -23.61 -14.12 -0.68
C GLY A 29 -24.21 -13.09 -1.64
N VAL A 30 -25.17 -13.53 -2.45
CA VAL A 30 -25.82 -12.71 -3.52
C VAL A 30 -27.06 -11.95 -3.04
N ARG A 31 -27.61 -12.28 -1.86
CA ARG A 31 -28.75 -11.57 -1.28
C ARG A 31 -28.31 -10.20 -0.76
N LEU A 32 -28.45 -9.17 -1.60
CA LEU A 32 -28.06 -7.79 -1.30
C LEU A 32 -29.30 -6.88 -1.25
N GLN A 33 -29.43 -6.10 -0.18
CA GLN A 33 -30.52 -5.14 0.00
C GLN A 33 -29.96 -3.72 0.06
N ARG A 34 -30.69 -2.75 -0.50
CA ARG A 34 -30.38 -1.32 -0.29
C ARG A 34 -30.65 -0.93 1.17
N TRP A 35 -29.75 -0.14 1.74
CA TRP A 35 -29.75 0.27 3.15
C TRP A 35 -29.41 1.77 3.27
N GLY A 36 -30.04 2.57 2.41
CA GLY A 36 -29.85 4.02 2.30
C GLY A 36 -28.68 4.43 1.40
N VAL A 37 -28.25 5.69 1.56
CA VAL A 37 -27.15 6.29 0.81
C VAL A 37 -26.06 6.79 1.77
N THR A 38 -24.81 6.71 1.34
CA THR A 38 -23.69 7.31 2.06
C THR A 38 -23.69 8.83 1.85
N GLY A 39 -23.02 9.60 2.72
CA GLY A 39 -22.83 11.04 2.53
C GLY A 39 -22.04 11.44 1.26
N ARG A 40 -21.67 10.47 0.41
CA ARG A 40 -21.04 10.66 -0.91
C ARG A 40 -21.98 10.29 -2.07
N GLY A 41 -23.28 10.08 -1.81
CA GLY A 41 -24.27 9.71 -2.82
C GLY A 41 -24.22 8.24 -3.28
N LEU A 42 -23.29 7.43 -2.76
CA LEU A 42 -23.24 6.00 -3.09
C LEU A 42 -24.30 5.22 -2.31
N ALA A 43 -24.96 4.28 -2.96
CA ALA A 43 -25.85 3.33 -2.30
C ALA A 43 -25.10 2.58 -1.18
N ARG A 44 -25.70 2.50 0.00
CA ARG A 44 -25.29 1.57 1.05
C ARG A 44 -26.07 0.28 0.85
N LEU A 45 -25.37 -0.84 0.90
CA LEU A 45 -25.91 -2.18 0.72
C LEU A 45 -25.76 -2.96 2.02
N ARG A 46 -26.68 -3.87 2.30
CA ARG A 46 -26.62 -4.83 3.41
C ARG A 46 -26.74 -6.24 2.87
N CYS A 47 -25.86 -7.14 3.31
CA CYS A 47 -25.96 -8.55 2.94
C CYS A 47 -27.01 -9.26 3.80
N GLY A 48 -27.93 -10.00 3.18
CA GLY A 48 -28.93 -10.82 3.89
C GLY A 48 -28.36 -12.06 4.57
N GLY A 49 -27.15 -12.50 4.23
CA GLY A 49 -26.46 -13.61 4.89
C GLY A 49 -25.68 -13.17 6.13
N CYS A 50 -24.60 -12.40 5.94
CA CYS A 50 -23.73 -11.98 7.05
C CYS A 50 -24.17 -10.69 7.76
N ARG A 51 -25.26 -10.03 7.31
CA ARG A 51 -25.82 -8.78 7.86
C ARG A 51 -24.91 -7.55 7.87
N ARG A 52 -23.68 -7.63 7.34
CA ARG A 52 -22.73 -6.51 7.23
C ARG A 52 -23.17 -5.51 6.16
N THR A 53 -22.92 -4.23 6.41
CA THR A 53 -23.16 -3.14 5.46
C THR A 53 -21.91 -2.77 4.69
N PHE A 54 -22.08 -2.40 3.43
CA PHE A 54 -21.00 -2.00 2.54
C PHE A 54 -21.53 -1.02 1.48
N SER A 55 -20.67 -0.57 0.56
CA SER A 55 -21.05 0.29 -0.57
C SER A 55 -20.46 -0.31 -1.85
N PRO A 56 -20.93 0.10 -3.04
CA PRO A 56 -20.28 -0.29 -4.30
C PRO A 56 -18.79 0.06 -4.36
N ALA A 57 -18.35 1.09 -3.63
CA ALA A 57 -16.93 1.41 -3.51
C ALA A 57 -16.15 0.45 -2.59
N THR A 58 -16.80 -0.45 -1.84
CA THR A 58 -16.12 -1.35 -0.90
C THR A 58 -15.15 -2.28 -1.63
N GLY A 59 -13.92 -2.38 -1.12
CA GLY A 59 -12.86 -3.16 -1.76
C GLY A 59 -12.12 -2.43 -2.88
N THR A 60 -12.63 -1.29 -3.37
CA THR A 60 -11.90 -0.43 -4.30
C THR A 60 -10.86 0.43 -3.58
N LEU A 61 -9.88 0.96 -4.32
CA LEU A 61 -8.91 1.91 -3.78
C LEU A 61 -9.59 3.20 -3.25
N ALA A 62 -10.72 3.57 -3.86
CA ALA A 62 -11.50 4.75 -3.51
C ALA A 62 -12.34 4.61 -2.23
N ALA A 63 -12.49 3.38 -1.70
CA ALA A 63 -13.27 3.11 -0.50
C ALA A 63 -12.84 4.00 0.68
N GLY A 64 -13.77 4.76 1.27
CA GLY A 64 -13.45 5.55 2.48
C GLY A 64 -12.58 6.81 2.24
N LEU A 65 -12.18 7.12 1.01
CA LEU A 65 -11.34 8.30 0.73
C LEU A 65 -12.15 9.59 0.71
N ARG A 66 -11.75 10.57 1.54
CA ARG A 66 -12.30 11.93 1.56
C ARG A 66 -11.59 12.88 0.59
N ARG A 67 -10.27 12.73 0.40
CA ARG A 67 -9.45 13.57 -0.49
C ARG A 67 -9.00 12.79 -1.73
N ARG A 68 -9.91 12.58 -2.70
CA ARG A 68 -9.68 11.75 -3.90
C ARG A 68 -8.55 12.31 -4.78
N ALA A 69 -8.59 13.60 -5.10
CA ALA A 69 -7.56 14.25 -5.92
C ALA A 69 -6.14 14.11 -5.31
N ALA A 70 -6.02 14.28 -3.99
CA ALA A 70 -4.74 14.07 -3.30
C ALA A 70 -4.29 12.60 -3.36
N PHE A 71 -5.22 11.64 -3.27
CA PHE A 71 -4.89 10.22 -3.41
C PHE A 71 -4.45 9.86 -4.83
N GLU A 72 -5.11 10.40 -5.86
CA GLU A 72 -4.70 10.26 -7.26
C GLU A 72 -3.31 10.84 -7.50
N ALA A 73 -3.00 12.00 -6.90
CA ALA A 73 -1.65 12.55 -6.92
C ALA A 73 -0.62 11.63 -6.23
N VAL A 74 -1.01 10.89 -5.18
CA VAL A 74 -0.16 9.85 -4.59
C VAL A 74 0.08 8.69 -5.55
N ILE A 75 -0.95 8.23 -6.27
CA ILE A 75 -0.79 7.18 -7.29
C ILE A 75 0.15 7.67 -8.40
N ARG A 76 -0.04 8.89 -8.90
CA ARG A 76 0.82 9.49 -9.93
C ARG A 76 2.28 9.58 -9.46
N ASP A 77 2.53 10.03 -8.23
CA ASP A 77 3.89 10.05 -7.65
C ASP A 77 4.46 8.63 -7.51
N MET A 78 3.63 7.62 -7.19
CA MET A 78 4.09 6.24 -7.06
C MET A 78 4.56 5.63 -8.38
N PHE A 79 3.91 5.96 -9.50
CA PHE A 79 4.19 5.34 -10.80
C PHE A 79 4.93 6.26 -11.79
N GLY A 80 5.22 7.51 -11.43
CA GLY A 80 6.03 8.42 -12.25
C GLY A 80 7.54 8.10 -12.25
N ALA A 81 8.34 9.07 -12.74
CA ALA A 81 9.80 8.94 -12.92
C ALA A 81 10.53 8.46 -11.65
N GLY A 82 10.16 9.00 -10.48
CA GLY A 82 10.72 8.60 -9.18
C GLY A 82 9.79 8.91 -8.00
N PRO A 83 9.48 7.93 -7.13
CA PRO A 83 8.59 8.15 -6.01
C PRO A 83 9.22 9.02 -4.93
N SER A 84 8.43 9.94 -4.40
CA SER A 84 8.87 10.84 -3.33
C SER A 84 8.88 10.16 -1.96
N SER A 85 9.60 10.71 -0.99
CA SER A 85 9.37 10.32 0.40
C SER A 85 7.95 10.73 0.85
N CYS A 86 7.35 10.00 1.81
CA CYS A 86 6.02 10.33 2.32
C CYS A 86 5.96 11.77 2.86
N ARG A 87 7.04 12.26 3.48
CA ARG A 87 7.14 13.64 4.00
C ARG A 87 7.15 14.69 2.88
N ARG A 88 7.93 14.45 1.81
CA ARG A 88 8.00 15.37 0.66
C ARG A 88 6.65 15.47 -0.03
N LEU A 89 6.00 14.33 -0.29
CA LEU A 89 4.70 14.29 -0.95
C LEU A 89 3.59 14.90 -0.08
N ALA A 90 3.63 14.65 1.23
CA ALA A 90 2.70 15.21 2.19
C ALA A 90 2.74 16.74 2.25
N ARG A 91 3.94 17.33 2.27
CA ARG A 91 4.11 18.80 2.19
C ARG A 91 3.50 19.37 0.91
N ARG A 92 3.75 18.73 -0.24
CA ARG A 92 3.20 19.14 -1.54
C ARG A 92 1.66 19.08 -1.59
N LEU A 93 1.06 18.11 -0.92
CA LEU A 93 -0.38 17.85 -0.95
C LEU A 93 -1.17 18.47 0.21
N GLY A 94 -0.52 19.14 1.15
CA GLY A 94 -1.17 19.70 2.35
C GLY A 94 -1.87 18.62 3.21
N VAL A 95 -1.24 17.44 3.37
CA VAL A 95 -1.75 16.34 4.19
C VAL A 95 -0.70 15.86 5.19
N HIS A 96 -1.11 15.14 6.23
CA HIS A 96 -0.15 14.52 7.14
C HIS A 96 0.60 13.35 6.48
N HIS A 97 1.90 13.20 6.74
CA HIS A 97 2.75 12.18 6.10
C HIS A 97 2.28 10.73 6.34
N MET A 98 1.66 10.45 7.49
CA MET A 98 1.07 9.13 7.75
C MET A 98 -0.16 8.85 6.87
N THR A 99 -0.88 9.87 6.41
CA THR A 99 -1.99 9.70 5.46
C THR A 99 -1.46 9.22 4.12
N VAL A 100 -0.39 9.85 3.61
CA VAL A 100 0.31 9.41 2.40
C VAL A 100 0.81 7.98 2.55
N TRP A 101 1.45 7.65 3.68
CA TRP A 101 1.92 6.30 3.94
C TRP A 101 0.77 5.27 3.95
N ARG A 102 -0.36 5.56 4.63
CA ARG A 102 -1.54 4.68 4.64
C ARG A 102 -2.09 4.44 3.23
N TRP A 103 -2.16 5.49 2.43
CA TRP A 103 -2.57 5.39 1.03
C TRP A 103 -1.62 4.57 0.19
N ARG A 104 -0.30 4.73 0.38
CA ARG A 104 0.69 3.87 -0.27
C ARG A 104 0.50 2.41 0.10
N ILE A 105 0.40 2.08 1.39
CA ILE A 105 0.17 0.69 1.83
C ILE A 105 -1.08 0.10 1.17
N ARG A 106 -2.14 0.88 1.01
CA ARG A 106 -3.35 0.47 0.29
C ARG A 106 -3.07 0.16 -1.19
N VAL A 107 -2.28 0.97 -1.88
CA VAL A 107 -1.86 0.72 -3.28
C VAL A 107 -0.95 -0.50 -3.38
N LEU A 108 0.05 -0.64 -2.48
CA LEU A 108 0.95 -1.80 -2.45
C LEU A 108 0.17 -3.10 -2.34
N ALA A 109 -0.82 -3.18 -1.43
CA ALA A 109 -1.69 -4.34 -1.30
C ALA A 109 -2.38 -4.74 -2.61
N ARG A 110 -2.64 -3.80 -3.52
CA ARG A 110 -3.18 -4.09 -4.85
C ARG A 110 -2.12 -4.58 -5.83
N CYS A 111 -0.90 -4.04 -5.76
CA CYS A 111 0.25 -4.49 -6.55
C CYS A 111 0.58 -5.96 -6.25
N LEU A 112 0.59 -6.37 -4.98
CA LEU A 112 0.81 -7.78 -4.59
C LEU A 112 -0.20 -8.76 -5.23
N ARG A 113 -1.42 -8.30 -5.56
CA ARG A 113 -2.50 -9.15 -6.07
C ARG A 113 -2.53 -9.24 -7.60
N ARG A 114 -1.51 -8.74 -8.31
CA ARG A 114 -1.35 -8.91 -9.76
C ARG A 114 -0.16 -9.83 -10.01
N PRO A 115 -0.31 -10.91 -10.80
CA PRO A 115 0.84 -11.65 -11.30
C PRO A 115 1.65 -10.70 -12.19
N MET A 116 2.96 -10.68 -11.97
CA MET A 116 3.89 -9.78 -12.65
C MET A 116 4.80 -10.58 -13.57
N PRO A 117 4.93 -10.23 -14.87
CA PRO A 117 5.87 -10.86 -15.79
C PRO A 117 7.25 -10.21 -15.65
N VAL A 118 7.76 -10.10 -14.43
CA VAL A 118 9.14 -9.67 -14.22
C VAL A 118 10.01 -10.92 -14.18
N GLU A 119 11.16 -10.86 -14.83
CA GLU A 119 12.22 -11.85 -14.60
C GLU A 119 12.52 -11.90 -13.10
N GLY A 120 12.66 -13.11 -12.58
CA GLY A 120 12.71 -13.35 -11.15
C GLY A 120 13.98 -12.86 -10.48
N GLY A 121 14.14 -13.29 -9.23
CA GLY A 121 15.37 -13.06 -8.49
C GLY A 121 15.14 -12.90 -7.00
N ILE A 122 16.25 -12.85 -6.27
CA ILE A 122 16.24 -12.65 -4.82
C ILE A 122 16.88 -11.31 -4.53
N VAL A 123 16.13 -10.43 -3.85
CA VAL A 123 16.69 -9.22 -3.26
C VAL A 123 16.89 -9.43 -1.77
N PHE A 124 18.04 -9.00 -1.27
CA PHE A 124 18.34 -8.99 0.14
C PHE A 124 18.08 -7.59 0.69
N THR A 125 17.38 -7.50 1.80
CA THR A 125 17.21 -6.20 2.44
C THR A 125 17.27 -6.34 3.94
N ARG A 126 17.72 -5.28 4.60
CA ARG A 126 17.76 -5.25 6.06
C ARG A 126 16.33 -5.41 6.59
N GLU A 127 16.16 -6.42 7.42
CA GLU A 127 14.94 -6.66 8.15
C GLU A 127 14.66 -5.46 9.06
N SER A 128 13.58 -4.76 8.74
CA SER A 128 13.05 -3.70 9.56
C SER A 128 11.89 -4.24 10.37
N ARG A 129 12.15 -4.63 11.63
CA ARG A 129 11.11 -5.02 12.59
C ARG A 129 10.36 -3.83 13.19
N LYS A 130 10.42 -2.65 12.56
CA LYS A 130 9.60 -1.50 12.94
C LYS A 130 8.13 -1.93 12.88
N ALA A 131 7.44 -1.84 14.01
CA ALA A 131 6.08 -2.34 14.21
C ALA A 131 5.89 -3.87 14.12
N SER A 132 6.94 -4.67 14.29
CA SER A 132 6.77 -6.10 14.60
C SER A 132 6.11 -6.22 15.98
N ARG A 133 5.10 -7.10 16.06
CA ARG A 133 4.43 -7.46 17.31
C ARG A 133 4.81 -8.86 17.78
N GLU A 134 5.82 -9.48 17.18
CA GLU A 134 6.21 -10.87 17.48
C GLU A 134 6.56 -11.05 18.95
N TRP A 135 7.42 -10.19 19.51
CA TRP A 135 7.73 -10.21 20.94
C TRP A 135 6.52 -9.87 21.83
N VAL A 136 5.61 -9.00 21.38
CA VAL A 136 4.36 -8.70 22.11
C VAL A 136 3.42 -9.92 22.11
N ARG A 137 3.36 -10.65 21.00
CA ARG A 137 2.55 -11.86 20.86
C ARG A 137 3.16 -13.03 21.63
N HIS A 138 4.47 -13.22 21.56
CA HIS A 138 5.19 -14.24 22.33
C HIS A 138 5.02 -14.01 23.83
N ALA A 139 5.22 -12.78 24.32
CA ALA A 139 4.99 -12.44 25.72
C ALA A 139 3.54 -12.70 26.16
N ARG A 140 2.55 -12.54 25.25
CA ARG A 140 1.14 -12.80 25.54
C ARG A 140 0.77 -14.29 25.45
N TRP A 141 1.39 -15.04 24.54
CA TRP A 141 1.03 -16.42 24.20
C TRP A 141 2.29 -17.27 23.88
N PRO A 142 3.14 -17.59 24.87
CA PRO A 142 4.43 -18.24 24.62
C PRO A 142 4.32 -19.66 24.06
N GLY A 143 3.25 -20.40 24.39
CA GLY A 143 2.99 -21.75 23.87
C GLY A 143 2.46 -21.79 22.43
N ILE A 144 1.97 -20.67 21.89
CA ILE A 144 1.42 -20.57 20.52
C ILE A 144 2.36 -19.79 19.60
N CYS A 145 2.97 -18.73 20.13
CA CYS A 145 3.91 -17.89 19.41
C CYS A 145 5.31 -18.21 19.94
N PRO A 146 6.19 -18.90 19.18
CA PRO A 146 7.54 -19.22 19.64
C PRO A 146 8.36 -17.96 19.89
N ALA A 147 9.42 -18.09 20.69
CA ALA A 147 10.35 -17.00 20.96
C ALA A 147 10.94 -16.48 19.64
N PRO A 148 10.83 -15.17 19.34
CA PRO A 148 11.38 -14.65 18.10
C PRO A 148 12.91 -14.79 18.07
N PRO A 149 13.51 -15.09 16.92
CA PRO A 149 14.92 -15.49 16.84
C PRO A 149 15.93 -14.38 17.16
N ARG A 150 15.48 -13.13 17.32
CA ARG A 150 16.36 -11.97 17.59
C ARG A 150 15.64 -10.93 18.44
N PRO A 151 16.38 -10.18 19.28
CA PRO A 151 15.81 -9.14 20.15
C PRO A 151 15.33 -7.91 19.36
N ARG A 152 14.71 -6.94 20.05
CA ARG A 152 14.16 -5.72 19.42
C ARG A 152 15.29 -4.73 19.16
N TRP A 153 15.22 -3.95 18.08
CA TRP A 153 16.32 -3.04 17.69
C TRP A 153 16.72 -2.00 18.76
N TYR A 154 15.83 -1.63 19.68
CA TYR A 154 16.13 -0.68 20.76
C TYR A 154 16.80 -1.33 21.99
N THR A 155 16.94 -2.67 22.01
CA THR A 155 17.75 -3.33 23.02
C THR A 155 19.24 -3.24 22.71
N LEU A 156 19.60 -2.83 21.49
CA LEU A 156 20.98 -2.59 21.10
C LEU A 156 21.32 -1.14 21.41
N ALA A 157 22.45 -0.90 22.08
CA ALA A 157 22.97 0.45 22.24
C ALA A 157 23.37 1.03 20.87
N ARG A 158 23.46 2.36 20.78
CA ARG A 158 23.91 2.99 19.52
C ARG A 158 25.34 2.54 19.22
N GLY A 159 25.57 2.07 17.99
CA GLY A 159 26.87 1.60 17.55
C GLY A 159 27.11 0.11 17.79
N GLU A 160 26.27 -0.57 18.58
CA GLU A 160 26.38 -2.01 18.76
C GLU A 160 26.04 -2.77 17.47
N VAL A 161 26.87 -3.77 17.18
CA VAL A 161 26.60 -4.73 16.10
C VAL A 161 25.68 -5.81 16.66
N PRO A 162 24.56 -6.12 15.97
CA PRO A 162 23.68 -7.19 16.42
C PRO A 162 24.38 -8.56 16.48
N PRO A 163 23.92 -9.49 17.34
CA PRO A 163 24.38 -10.88 17.34
C PRO A 163 24.26 -11.50 15.93
N GLY A 164 25.33 -12.14 15.46
CA GLY A 164 25.43 -12.68 14.09
C GLY A 164 25.70 -11.65 12.99
N GLY A 165 25.99 -10.40 13.35
CA GLY A 165 26.32 -9.32 12.41
C GLY A 165 25.13 -8.83 11.57
N TRP A 166 25.37 -7.81 10.74
CA TRP A 166 24.33 -7.26 9.86
C TRP A 166 23.82 -8.25 8.80
N ALA A 167 24.60 -9.30 8.50
CA ALA A 167 24.22 -10.36 7.58
C ALA A 167 23.02 -11.18 8.11
N ALA A 168 23.01 -11.53 9.40
CA ALA A 168 21.90 -12.24 10.04
C ALA A 168 20.58 -11.44 10.07
N TRP A 169 20.64 -10.14 9.75
CA TRP A 169 19.50 -9.23 9.71
C TRP A 169 19.06 -8.90 8.29
N ARG A 170 19.50 -9.67 7.28
CA ARG A 170 18.95 -9.59 5.93
C ARG A 170 17.79 -10.56 5.77
N VAL A 171 16.79 -10.14 5.02
CA VAL A 171 15.67 -10.98 4.55
C VAL A 171 15.81 -11.12 3.05
N ALA A 172 15.70 -12.35 2.56
CA ALA A 172 15.56 -12.65 1.15
C ALA A 172 14.11 -12.47 0.72
N LEU A 173 13.88 -11.68 -0.32
CA LEU A 173 12.58 -11.51 -0.96
C LEU A 173 12.67 -12.04 -2.38
N ARG A 174 11.80 -13.00 -2.70
CA ARG A 174 11.75 -13.58 -4.03
C ARG A 174 10.78 -12.80 -4.92
N LEU A 175 11.26 -12.39 -6.07
CA LEU A 175 10.46 -11.95 -7.21
C LEU A 175 10.15 -13.17 -8.07
N GLY A 176 8.91 -13.28 -8.57
CA GLY A 176 8.47 -14.44 -9.35
C GLY A 176 9.38 -14.67 -10.56
N GLY A 177 9.81 -15.92 -10.77
CA GLY A 177 10.72 -16.32 -11.85
C GLY A 177 11.99 -17.03 -11.34
N PRO A 178 12.56 -17.98 -12.10
CA PRO A 178 13.74 -18.76 -11.70
C PRO A 178 15.10 -18.08 -11.97
N SER A 179 15.16 -17.03 -12.79
CA SER A 179 16.40 -16.36 -13.19
C SER A 179 16.57 -15.05 -12.42
N GLY A 180 17.72 -14.82 -11.78
CA GLY A 180 18.03 -13.55 -11.13
C GLY A 180 18.43 -12.49 -12.16
N ALA A 181 17.60 -11.49 -12.38
CA ALA A 181 17.95 -10.39 -13.29
C ALA A 181 19.23 -9.67 -12.79
N PRO A 182 20.28 -9.52 -13.63
CA PRO A 182 21.49 -8.78 -13.24
C PRO A 182 21.15 -7.39 -12.72
N GLY A 183 21.75 -7.00 -11.60
CA GLY A 183 21.55 -5.68 -10.99
C GLY A 183 20.19 -5.44 -10.33
N LEU A 184 19.32 -6.45 -10.20
CA LEU A 184 18.02 -6.33 -9.51
C LEU A 184 18.15 -5.80 -8.08
N GLN A 185 19.15 -6.30 -7.34
CA GLN A 185 19.49 -5.81 -6.00
C GLN A 185 19.75 -4.30 -6.00
N ALA A 186 20.66 -3.83 -6.88
CA ALA A 186 21.02 -2.42 -6.98
C ALA A 186 19.85 -1.53 -7.42
N ARG A 187 19.01 -2.01 -8.34
CA ARG A 187 17.76 -1.31 -8.73
C ARG A 187 16.80 -1.18 -7.55
N PHE A 188 16.62 -2.24 -6.78
CA PHE A 188 15.75 -2.24 -5.62
C PHE A 188 16.25 -1.30 -4.52
N GLU A 189 17.56 -1.28 -4.25
CA GLU A 189 18.17 -0.35 -3.30
C GLU A 189 18.00 1.11 -3.70
N ARG A 190 18.28 1.45 -4.98
CA ARG A 190 18.02 2.80 -5.52
C ARG A 190 16.54 3.19 -5.40
N PHE A 191 15.64 2.25 -5.68
CA PHE A 191 14.21 2.46 -5.52
C PHE A 191 13.81 2.70 -4.06
N LEU A 192 14.43 2.01 -3.11
CA LEU A 192 14.11 2.13 -1.69
C LEU A 192 14.74 3.34 -1.00
N ALA A 193 15.79 3.94 -1.58
CA ALA A 193 16.53 5.05 -0.99
C ALA A 193 15.65 6.18 -0.41
N PRO A 194 14.54 6.62 -1.05
CA PRO A 194 13.68 7.68 -0.51
C PRO A 194 12.89 7.31 0.76
N PHE A 195 12.75 6.02 1.10
CA PHE A 195 11.81 5.53 2.12
C PHE A 195 12.45 5.26 3.50
N ARG A 196 13.76 5.46 3.66
CA ARG A 196 14.50 5.31 4.94
C ARG A 196 14.18 3.99 5.69
N GLY A 197 14.10 2.88 4.95
CA GLY A 197 13.87 1.54 5.51
C GLY A 197 12.42 1.25 5.88
N PRO A 198 11.56 0.83 4.91
CA PRO A 198 10.19 0.39 5.18
C PRO A 198 10.16 -0.86 6.06
N ALA A 199 9.06 -1.08 6.79
CA ALA A 199 8.91 -2.27 7.65
C ALA A 199 8.82 -3.56 6.83
N THR A 200 9.40 -4.65 7.35
CA THR A 200 9.56 -5.93 6.63
C THR A 200 8.25 -6.46 6.06
N ARG A 201 7.18 -6.39 6.85
CA ARG A 201 5.81 -6.83 6.48
C ARG A 201 5.25 -6.21 5.19
N TYR A 202 5.81 -5.10 4.71
CA TYR A 202 5.36 -4.43 3.49
C TYR A 202 6.30 -4.63 2.31
N LEU A 203 7.48 -5.22 2.51
CA LEU A 203 8.52 -5.27 1.49
C LEU A 203 8.09 -6.04 0.24
N ALA A 204 7.37 -7.15 0.38
CA ALA A 204 6.79 -7.86 -0.76
C ALA A 204 5.91 -6.94 -1.65
N GLY A 205 5.24 -5.96 -1.03
CA GLY A 205 4.49 -4.95 -1.77
C GLY A 205 5.34 -3.91 -2.45
N TYR A 206 6.46 -3.49 -1.84
CA TYR A 206 7.44 -2.62 -2.49
C TYR A 206 8.09 -3.31 -3.69
N VAL A 207 8.39 -4.59 -3.54
CA VAL A 207 8.92 -5.46 -4.58
C VAL A 207 7.92 -5.58 -5.75
N ALA A 208 6.65 -5.90 -5.47
CA ALA A 208 5.60 -5.91 -6.50
C ALA A 208 5.39 -4.53 -7.16
N TRP A 209 5.50 -3.46 -6.37
CA TRP A 209 5.39 -2.09 -6.87
C TRP A 209 6.55 -1.75 -7.83
N LEU A 210 7.79 -2.12 -7.51
CA LEU A 210 8.93 -1.95 -8.43
C LEU A 210 8.65 -2.66 -9.76
N GLY A 211 8.20 -3.91 -9.72
CA GLY A 211 7.89 -4.65 -10.94
C GLY A 211 6.81 -3.98 -11.79
N VAL A 212 5.73 -3.46 -11.17
CA VAL A 212 4.69 -2.71 -11.91
C VAL A 212 5.28 -1.47 -12.58
N ARG A 213 6.21 -0.76 -11.93
CA ARG A 213 6.87 0.40 -12.52
C ARG A 213 7.77 0.03 -13.70
N GLU A 214 8.45 -1.12 -13.64
CA GLU A 214 9.29 -1.60 -14.73
C GLU A 214 8.42 -1.95 -15.95
N VAL A 215 7.34 -2.70 -15.76
CA VAL A 215 6.38 -3.02 -16.83
C VAL A 215 5.77 -1.77 -17.46
N LEU A 216 5.36 -0.78 -16.64
CA LEU A 216 4.79 0.47 -17.17
C LEU A 216 5.81 1.33 -17.95
N ARG A 217 7.11 1.23 -17.65
CA ARG A 217 8.16 1.91 -18.42
C ARG A 217 8.36 1.26 -19.78
N LEU A 218 8.35 -0.08 -19.81
CA LEU A 218 8.51 -0.84 -21.05
C LEU A 218 7.34 -0.59 -22.02
N HIS A 219 6.11 -0.53 -21.52
CA HIS A 219 4.91 -0.29 -22.35
C HIS A 219 4.52 1.19 -22.52
N GLY A 220 5.27 2.12 -21.94
CA GLY A 220 5.02 3.56 -22.06
C GLY A 220 6.05 4.30 -22.94
N SER A 221 6.86 3.54 -23.69
CA SER A 221 7.88 4.05 -24.61
C SER A 221 7.47 3.94 -26.09
N ASP A 222 6.19 3.64 -26.35
CA ASP A 222 5.54 3.70 -27.67
C ASP A 222 4.67 4.96 -27.79
#